data_AF-A0A3R9Z8H5-F1
#
_entry.id   AF-A0A3R9Z8H5-F1
#
_cell.length_a   1.000
_cell.length_b   1.000
_cell.length_c   1.000
_cell.angle_alpha   90.00
_cell.angle_beta   90.00
_cell.angle_gamma   90.00
#
_symmetry.space_group_name_H-M   'P 1'
#
loop_
_entity.id
_entity.type
_entity.pdbx_description
1 polymer ?
#
loop_
_entity_poly.entity_id
_entity_poly.type
_entity_poly.pdbx_seq_one_letter_code
_entity_poly.pdbx_strand_id
1 'polypeptide(L)'
;MSRSPFVFAVLAVLALSPWLARSVSCAPAETRNEILELSAATEPPVIASADWEGLRRDTWYFVGYQAATIAVLYALPAEQTRFDRSGASYGKWRDNVTNPVWDRDNHFVNYVLHPYWGAAYYIRARERGLDRWQSLGYSALLSAVYEFGAEALFEPVSYQDLVITPLAGWLLGEYVFSPIRESIKAKPGELDAMDKVALVLTDPLGALNGLTDRIFGVETQISLAPIRPIGPSAPAAAAALAEGRGSWPGPHRTSPRAVSWGLQLQVRW
;
A
#
# COMPACT_ATOMS: atom_id res chain seq x y z
N MET A 1 -5.83 24.78 -26.90
CA MET A 1 -4.93 24.10 -25.96
C MET A 1 -5.44 24.35 -24.54
N SER A 2 -6.45 23.58 -24.12
CA SER A 2 -6.90 23.59 -22.73
C SER A 2 -5.87 22.81 -21.92
N ARG A 3 -5.18 23.47 -20.98
CA ARG A 3 -4.29 22.77 -20.05
C ARG A 3 -5.17 22.34 -18.89
N SER A 4 -5.30 21.02 -18.71
CA SER A 4 -6.14 20.41 -17.68
C SER A 4 -5.89 21.05 -16.30
N PRO A 5 -6.93 21.58 -15.63
CA PRO A 5 -6.80 22.24 -14.32
C PRO A 5 -6.30 21.28 -13.22
N PHE A 6 -6.29 19.97 -13.48
CA PHE A 6 -5.81 18.94 -12.55
C PHE A 6 -4.29 18.98 -12.30
N VAL A 7 -3.50 19.54 -13.21
CA VAL A 7 -2.04 19.69 -13.05
C VAL A 7 -1.67 20.54 -11.82
N PHE A 8 -2.57 21.45 -11.38
CA PHE A 8 -2.31 22.33 -10.24
C PHE A 8 -2.80 21.78 -8.88
N ALA A 9 -3.75 20.84 -8.87
CA ALA A 9 -4.25 20.24 -7.63
C ALA A 9 -3.24 19.28 -6.98
N VAL A 10 -2.40 18.63 -7.79
CA VAL A 10 -1.41 17.62 -7.34
C VAL A 10 -0.20 18.26 -6.62
N LEU A 11 0.09 19.55 -6.85
CA LEU A 11 1.28 20.21 -6.29
C LEU A 11 1.07 20.84 -4.89
N ALA A 12 -0.16 20.91 -4.38
CA ALA A 12 -0.46 21.59 -3.12
C ALA A 12 -0.22 20.74 -1.85
N VAL A 13 0.05 19.43 -1.98
CA VAL A 13 0.17 18.50 -0.83
C VAL A 13 1.57 18.47 -0.19
N LEU A 14 2.58 19.12 -0.79
CA LEU A 14 3.97 19.05 -0.32
C LEU A 14 4.41 20.13 0.67
N ALA A 15 3.49 20.93 1.21
CA ALA A 15 3.84 22.10 2.01
C ALA A 15 3.53 21.98 3.51
N LEU A 16 3.68 20.81 4.16
CA LEU A 16 3.61 20.72 5.64
C LEU A 16 4.56 19.67 6.22
N SER A 17 5.81 20.08 6.43
CA SER A 17 6.65 19.62 7.56
C SER A 17 6.68 20.74 8.60
N PRO A 18 6.94 20.54 9.92
CA PRO A 18 7.62 19.41 10.58
C PRO A 18 7.04 19.03 11.98
N TRP A 19 6.37 17.88 12.14
CA TRP A 19 5.91 17.41 13.48
C TRP A 19 5.97 15.87 13.65
N LEU A 20 7.09 15.25 13.26
CA LEU A 20 7.31 13.80 13.45
C LEU A 20 8.56 13.52 14.31
N ALA A 21 8.56 14.00 15.54
CA ALA A 21 9.51 13.55 16.55
C ALA A 21 8.84 13.54 17.93
N ARG A 22 8.40 12.36 18.37
CA ARG A 22 8.44 12.00 19.78
C ARG A 22 8.54 10.50 19.96
N SER A 23 9.61 10.10 20.63
CA SER A 23 9.98 8.75 21.03
C SER A 23 9.01 8.18 22.06
N VAL A 24 8.55 6.94 21.86
CA VAL A 24 7.89 6.16 22.92
C VAL A 24 8.95 5.33 23.63
N SER A 25 9.03 5.53 24.94
CA SER A 25 9.93 4.86 25.88
C SER A 25 9.49 3.41 26.13
N CYS A 26 10.43 2.47 26.11
CA CYS A 26 10.20 1.10 26.59
C CYS A 26 10.17 1.05 28.12
N ALA A 27 9.20 0.31 28.68
CA ALA A 27 9.26 -0.24 30.03
C ALA A 27 9.56 -1.75 29.95
N PRO A 28 10.28 -2.35 30.91
CA PRO A 28 10.66 -3.76 30.84
C PRO A 28 9.52 -4.65 31.36
N ALA A 29 9.22 -5.73 30.64
CA ALA A 29 8.28 -6.75 31.11
C ALA A 29 9.03 -7.92 31.76
N GLU A 30 8.59 -8.20 32.97
CA GLU A 30 9.09 -9.16 33.95
C GLU A 30 8.87 -10.62 33.54
N THR A 31 9.82 -11.48 33.90
CA THR A 31 9.81 -12.95 33.73
C THR A 31 8.66 -13.62 34.48
N ARG A 32 7.92 -14.52 33.82
CA ARG A 32 7.21 -15.62 34.51
C ARG A 32 7.21 -16.90 33.66
N ASN A 33 7.83 -17.92 34.25
CA ASN A 33 8.02 -19.27 33.72
C ASN A 33 6.71 -20.06 33.59
N GLU A 34 6.72 -20.94 32.58
CA GLU A 34 6.23 -22.32 32.55
C GLU A 34 4.81 -22.63 33.04
N ILE A 35 3.98 -23.13 32.11
CA ILE A 35 3.28 -24.44 32.15
C ILE A 35 2.05 -24.35 31.22
N LEU A 36 2.15 -25.01 30.05
CA LEU A 36 1.10 -25.82 29.38
C LEU A 36 1.52 -26.10 27.93
N GLU A 37 2.50 -26.98 27.78
CA GLU A 37 2.57 -27.86 26.60
C GLU A 37 1.38 -28.82 26.65
N LEU A 38 0.26 -28.48 26.02
CA LEU A 38 -0.66 -29.49 25.47
C LEU A 38 -1.68 -28.87 24.51
N SER A 39 -1.23 -28.50 23.31
CA SER A 39 -2.07 -28.54 22.09
C SER A 39 -1.16 -28.37 20.88
N ALA A 40 -0.49 -29.45 20.50
CA ALA A 40 0.23 -29.53 19.24
C ALA A 40 -0.78 -29.79 18.10
N ALA A 41 -1.65 -28.81 17.85
CA ALA A 41 -2.21 -28.64 16.52
C ALA A 41 -1.27 -27.69 15.79
N THR A 42 -0.55 -28.21 14.80
CA THR A 42 0.28 -27.42 13.90
C THR A 42 -0.60 -26.36 13.23
N GLU A 43 -0.63 -25.14 13.76
CA GLU A 43 -1.22 -24.03 13.04
C GLU A 43 -0.42 -23.82 11.73
N PRO A 44 -1.09 -23.69 10.58
CA PRO A 44 -0.42 -23.47 9.31
C PRO A 44 0.42 -22.19 9.35
N PRO A 45 1.49 -22.08 8.52
CA PRO A 45 2.33 -20.88 8.48
C PRO A 45 1.46 -19.64 8.29
N VAL A 46 1.64 -18.63 9.16
CA VAL A 46 0.93 -17.36 9.07
C VAL A 46 1.41 -16.63 7.81
N ILE A 47 0.76 -16.92 6.68
CA ILE A 47 0.78 -16.04 5.52
C ILE A 47 0.31 -14.69 6.05
N ALA A 48 1.09 -13.62 5.83
CA ALA A 48 0.65 -12.27 6.15
C ALA A 48 -0.70 -12.07 5.46
N SER A 49 -1.78 -12.15 6.23
CA SER A 49 -3.12 -12.13 5.68
C SER A 49 -3.37 -10.72 5.19
N ALA A 50 -3.78 -10.59 3.93
CA ALA A 50 -4.21 -9.32 3.37
C ALA A 50 -5.18 -8.61 4.33
N ASP A 51 -4.90 -7.34 4.60
CA ASP A 51 -5.72 -6.48 5.42
C ASP A 51 -6.86 -5.89 4.58
N TRP A 52 -7.91 -6.69 4.42
CA TRP A 52 -9.09 -6.35 3.62
C TRP A 52 -9.92 -5.21 4.22
N GLU A 53 -9.95 -5.09 5.54
CA GLU A 53 -10.69 -4.03 6.22
C GLU A 53 -10.02 -2.67 5.98
N GLY A 54 -8.70 -2.62 6.15
CA GLY A 54 -7.93 -1.44 5.82
C GLY A 54 -7.94 -1.09 4.34
N LEU A 55 -7.92 -2.09 3.45
CA LEU A 55 -8.06 -1.85 2.00
C LEU A 55 -9.44 -1.26 1.65
N ARG A 56 -10.51 -1.75 2.29
CA ARG A 56 -11.86 -1.18 2.15
C ARG A 56 -11.90 0.26 2.64
N ARG A 57 -11.26 0.56 3.77
CA ARG A 57 -11.14 1.93 4.28
C ARG A 57 -10.39 2.84 3.31
N ASP A 58 -9.23 2.40 2.82
CA ASP A 58 -8.43 3.14 1.84
C ASP A 58 -9.23 3.47 0.59
N THR A 59 -10.06 2.51 0.14
CA THR A 59 -10.94 2.70 -1.03
C THR A 59 -12.01 3.77 -0.76
N TRP A 60 -12.61 3.77 0.43
CA TRP A 60 -13.58 4.80 0.80
C TRP A 60 -12.94 6.18 0.98
N TYR A 61 -11.73 6.24 1.54
CA TYR A 61 -10.96 7.47 1.60
C TYR A 61 -10.65 8.00 0.20
N PHE A 62 -10.22 7.14 -0.71
CA PHE A 62 -9.98 7.50 -2.11
C PHE A 62 -11.22 8.11 -2.77
N VAL A 63 -12.40 7.50 -2.63
CA VAL A 63 -13.66 8.06 -3.14
C VAL A 63 -14.01 9.38 -2.44
N GLY A 64 -13.82 9.44 -1.12
CA GLY A 64 -14.06 10.63 -0.31
C GLY A 64 -13.17 11.81 -0.72
N TYR A 65 -11.88 11.58 -0.98
CA TYR A 65 -10.95 12.61 -1.42
C TYR A 65 -11.30 13.17 -2.80
N GLN A 66 -11.76 12.32 -3.71
CA GLN A 66 -12.25 12.78 -5.01
C GLN A 66 -13.47 13.69 -4.84
N ALA A 67 -14.46 13.25 -4.07
CA ALA A 67 -15.66 14.05 -3.78
C ALA A 67 -15.32 15.37 -3.08
N ALA A 68 -14.43 15.35 -2.10
CA ALA A 68 -13.96 16.53 -1.39
C ALA A 68 -13.20 17.49 -2.33
N THR A 69 -12.34 16.96 -3.20
CA THR A 69 -11.61 17.76 -4.21
C THR A 69 -12.59 18.46 -5.14
N ILE A 70 -13.58 17.74 -5.67
CA ILE A 70 -14.64 18.31 -6.51
C ILE A 70 -15.41 19.39 -5.75
N ALA A 71 -15.83 19.12 -4.51
CA ALA A 71 -16.55 20.08 -3.69
C ALA A 71 -15.75 21.37 -3.44
N VAL A 72 -14.44 21.25 -3.15
CA VAL A 72 -13.53 22.38 -2.98
C VAL A 72 -13.40 23.17 -4.28
N LEU A 73 -13.23 22.51 -5.42
CA LEU A 73 -13.16 23.17 -6.74
C LEU A 73 -14.44 23.95 -7.06
N TYR A 74 -15.60 23.41 -6.68
CA TYR A 74 -16.89 24.09 -6.80
C TYR A 74 -17.05 25.27 -5.84
N ALA A 75 -16.48 25.20 -4.64
CA ALA A 75 -16.53 26.27 -3.65
C ALA A 75 -15.58 27.43 -3.98
N LEU A 76 -14.37 27.15 -4.49
CA LEU A 76 -13.34 28.16 -4.77
C LEU A 76 -13.68 29.04 -5.99
N PRO A 77 -13.61 30.38 -5.88
CA PRO A 77 -13.93 31.32 -6.96
C PRO A 77 -13.30 30.95 -8.32
N ALA A 78 -14.07 31.06 -9.40
CA ALA A 78 -13.66 30.65 -10.73
C ALA A 78 -12.39 31.38 -11.22
N GLU A 79 -12.11 32.59 -10.72
CA GLU A 79 -10.88 33.33 -11.04
C GLU A 79 -9.60 32.63 -10.55
N GLN A 80 -9.70 31.77 -9.53
CA GLN A 80 -8.55 31.09 -8.91
C GLN A 80 -8.34 29.69 -9.45
N THR A 81 -9.42 28.99 -9.81
CA THR A 81 -9.35 27.58 -10.25
C THR A 81 -9.36 27.40 -11.76
N ARG A 82 -9.80 28.42 -12.54
CA ARG A 82 -10.10 28.30 -13.98
C ARG A 82 -10.98 27.08 -14.31
N PHE A 83 -11.76 26.65 -13.32
CA PHE A 83 -12.57 25.45 -13.39
C PHE A 83 -13.96 25.80 -13.89
N ASP A 84 -14.39 25.14 -14.96
CA ASP A 84 -15.71 25.37 -15.54
C ASP A 84 -16.78 24.71 -14.66
N ARG A 85 -17.40 25.51 -13.80
CA ARG A 85 -18.47 25.08 -12.88
C ARG A 85 -19.75 24.63 -13.61
N SER A 86 -19.91 24.97 -14.89
CA SER A 86 -21.04 24.50 -15.71
C SER A 86 -20.87 23.04 -16.18
N GLY A 87 -19.71 22.44 -15.94
CA GLY A 87 -19.30 21.16 -16.51
C GLY A 87 -19.78 19.90 -15.79
N ALA A 88 -19.86 19.85 -14.46
CA ALA A 88 -20.30 18.62 -13.78
C ALA A 88 -21.83 18.59 -13.65
N SER A 89 -22.46 17.69 -14.38
CA SER A 89 -23.86 17.33 -14.19
C SER A 89 -24.02 15.82 -14.37
N TYR A 90 -25.06 15.24 -13.78
CA TYR A 90 -25.37 13.82 -13.99
C TYR A 90 -25.57 13.49 -15.48
N GLY A 91 -26.17 14.40 -16.25
CA GLY A 91 -26.37 14.23 -17.69
C GLY A 91 -25.05 14.13 -18.46
N LYS A 92 -24.11 15.05 -18.20
CA LYS A 92 -22.78 15.02 -18.81
C LYS A 92 -21.96 13.81 -18.35
N TRP A 93 -21.98 13.49 -17.06
CA TRP A 93 -21.34 12.29 -16.55
C TRP A 93 -21.85 11.02 -17.25
N ARG A 94 -23.17 10.87 -17.36
CA ARG A 94 -23.77 9.74 -18.06
C ARG A 94 -23.31 9.67 -19.52
N ASP A 95 -23.26 10.81 -20.21
CA ASP A 95 -22.80 10.89 -21.59
C ASP A 95 -21.32 10.46 -21.72
N ASN A 96 -20.46 10.99 -20.86
CA ASN A 96 -19.03 10.67 -20.79
C ASN A 96 -18.76 9.18 -20.48
N VAL A 97 -19.57 8.58 -19.60
CA VAL A 97 -19.48 7.14 -19.27
C VAL A 97 -19.97 6.26 -20.42
N THR A 98 -21.00 6.70 -21.15
CA THR A 98 -21.64 5.90 -22.22
C THR A 98 -20.91 6.01 -23.56
N ASN A 99 -20.10 7.07 -23.75
CA ASN A 99 -19.36 7.33 -24.98
C ASN A 99 -17.85 7.39 -24.69
N PRO A 100 -17.19 6.26 -24.35
CA PRO A 100 -15.76 6.27 -24.13
C PRO A 100 -15.02 6.56 -25.43
N VAL A 101 -13.87 7.22 -25.31
CA VAL A 101 -13.06 7.66 -26.44
C VAL A 101 -11.64 7.14 -26.33
N TRP A 102 -10.93 7.13 -27.46
CA TRP A 102 -9.49 7.10 -27.42
C TRP A 102 -9.01 8.52 -27.17
N ASP A 103 -8.54 8.77 -25.95
CA ASP A 103 -8.15 10.10 -25.54
C ASP A 103 -6.92 10.61 -26.32
N ARG A 104 -6.87 11.94 -26.54
CA ARG A 104 -5.81 12.66 -27.25
C ARG A 104 -5.15 13.70 -26.35
N ASP A 105 -5.23 13.53 -25.05
CA ASP A 105 -4.55 14.41 -24.11
C ASP A 105 -3.04 14.39 -24.28
N ASN A 106 -2.42 15.33 -23.57
CA ASN A 106 -0.98 15.46 -23.53
C ASN A 106 -0.35 14.14 -23.10
N HIS A 107 0.59 13.62 -23.91
CA HIS A 107 1.36 12.42 -23.64
C HIS A 107 1.92 12.34 -22.21
N PHE A 108 2.28 13.47 -21.60
CA PHE A 108 2.74 13.49 -20.21
C PHE A 108 1.68 13.01 -19.21
N VAL A 109 0.40 13.38 -19.41
CA VAL A 109 -0.69 12.94 -18.53
C VAL A 109 -0.88 11.43 -18.67
N ASN A 110 -1.05 10.94 -19.90
CA ASN A 110 -1.46 9.55 -20.16
C ASN A 110 -0.32 8.55 -19.96
N TYR A 111 0.95 8.98 -20.08
CA TYR A 111 2.11 8.08 -20.00
C TYR A 111 3.06 8.36 -18.84
N VAL A 112 2.84 9.43 -18.05
CA VAL A 112 3.63 9.68 -16.84
C VAL A 112 2.72 9.79 -15.62
N LEU A 113 1.74 10.70 -15.64
CA LEU A 113 0.91 10.96 -14.46
C LEU A 113 -0.04 9.79 -14.16
N HIS A 114 -0.70 9.27 -15.18
CA HIS A 114 -1.56 8.09 -15.09
C HIS A 114 -0.78 6.86 -14.57
N PRO A 115 0.33 6.44 -15.20
CA PRO A 115 1.16 5.35 -14.67
C PRO A 115 1.68 5.60 -13.25
N TYR A 116 2.02 6.84 -12.88
CA TYR A 116 2.41 7.17 -11.51
C TYR A 116 1.27 6.89 -10.51
N TRP A 117 0.05 7.35 -10.79
CA TRP A 117 -1.10 7.07 -9.92
C TRP A 117 -1.45 5.59 -9.89
N GLY A 118 -1.39 4.90 -11.03
CA GLY A 118 -1.52 3.44 -11.09
C GLY A 118 -0.49 2.72 -10.19
N ALA A 119 0.75 3.22 -10.14
CA ALA A 119 1.79 2.70 -9.25
C ALA A 119 1.50 3.02 -7.77
N ALA A 120 1.00 4.22 -7.45
CA ALA A 120 0.58 4.56 -6.10
C ALA A 120 -0.57 3.66 -5.61
N TYR A 121 -1.57 3.40 -6.46
CA TYR A 121 -2.68 2.49 -6.17
C TYR A 121 -2.18 1.05 -5.95
N TYR A 122 -1.24 0.61 -6.79
CA TYR A 122 -0.58 -0.69 -6.66
C TYR A 122 0.16 -0.82 -5.33
N ILE A 123 0.98 0.17 -4.97
CA ILE A 123 1.73 0.16 -3.71
C ILE A 123 0.79 0.17 -2.52
N ARG A 124 -0.31 0.95 -2.54
CA ARG A 124 -1.26 0.95 -1.43
C ARG A 124 -1.81 -0.45 -1.14
N ALA A 125 -2.11 -1.24 -2.17
CA ALA A 125 -2.47 -2.65 -2.01
C ALA A 125 -1.33 -3.51 -1.45
N ARG A 126 -0.09 -3.33 -1.94
CA ARG A 126 1.09 -4.05 -1.42
C ARG A 126 1.34 -3.77 0.05
N GLU A 127 1.12 -2.53 0.49
CA GLU A 127 1.23 -2.13 1.90
C GLU A 127 0.13 -2.72 2.79
N ARG A 128 -0.99 -3.16 2.19
CA ARG A 128 -2.06 -3.94 2.85
C ARG A 128 -1.83 -5.45 2.77
N GLY A 129 -0.68 -5.90 2.27
CA GLY A 129 -0.32 -7.32 2.22
C GLY A 129 -0.91 -8.11 1.06
N LEU A 130 -1.45 -7.44 0.03
CA LEU A 130 -1.88 -8.12 -1.20
C LEU A 130 -0.66 -8.61 -1.99
N ASP A 131 -0.82 -9.72 -2.73
CA ASP A 131 0.20 -10.20 -3.65
C ASP A 131 0.28 -9.34 -4.93
N ARG A 132 1.20 -9.70 -5.83
CA ARG A 132 1.44 -8.96 -7.08
C ARG A 132 0.21 -8.82 -7.96
N TRP A 133 -0.54 -9.90 -8.13
CA TRP A 133 -1.69 -9.94 -9.04
C TRP A 133 -2.92 -9.31 -8.41
N GLN A 134 -3.12 -9.54 -7.11
CA GLN A 134 -4.15 -8.86 -6.34
C GLN A 134 -3.95 -7.34 -6.35
N SER A 135 -2.70 -6.89 -6.20
CA SER A 135 -2.37 -5.47 -6.22
C SER A 135 -2.53 -4.84 -7.60
N LEU A 136 -2.24 -5.58 -8.68
CA LEU A 136 -2.58 -5.15 -10.04
C LEU A 136 -4.10 -5.02 -10.21
N GLY A 137 -4.87 -6.00 -9.74
CA GLY A 137 -6.33 -5.94 -9.78
C GLY A 137 -6.90 -4.75 -8.99
N TYR A 138 -6.32 -4.46 -7.83
CA TYR A 138 -6.70 -3.29 -7.03
C TYR A 138 -6.33 -1.96 -7.71
N SER A 139 -5.14 -1.88 -8.31
CA SER A 139 -4.73 -0.71 -9.10
C SER A 139 -5.67 -0.48 -10.29
N ALA A 140 -6.08 -1.53 -11.00
CA ALA A 140 -7.07 -1.47 -12.07
C ALA A 140 -8.45 -1.00 -11.55
N LEU A 141 -8.88 -1.51 -10.40
CA LEU A 141 -10.13 -1.08 -9.77
C LEU A 141 -10.11 0.42 -9.43
N LEU A 142 -9.07 0.91 -8.74
CA LEU A 142 -8.99 2.33 -8.37
C LEU A 142 -8.85 3.23 -9.60
N SER A 143 -8.11 2.80 -10.63
CA SER A 143 -8.02 3.51 -11.91
C SER A 143 -9.40 3.63 -12.56
N ALA A 144 -10.18 2.55 -12.60
CA ALA A 144 -11.55 2.59 -13.11
C ALA A 144 -12.48 3.45 -12.25
N VAL A 145 -12.35 3.41 -10.92
CA VAL A 145 -13.14 4.28 -10.01
C VAL A 145 -12.84 5.75 -10.26
N TYR A 146 -11.59 6.11 -10.54
CA TYR A 146 -11.20 7.48 -10.90
C TYR A 146 -11.81 7.88 -12.25
N GLU A 147 -11.57 7.09 -13.28
CA GLU A 147 -11.98 7.32 -14.66
C GLU A 147 -13.50 7.48 -14.78
N PHE A 148 -14.26 6.50 -14.27
CA PHE A 148 -15.72 6.51 -14.29
C PHE A 148 -16.33 7.43 -13.22
N GLY A 149 -15.54 7.91 -12.28
CA GLY A 149 -15.99 8.73 -11.16
C GLY A 149 -15.70 10.20 -11.39
N ALA A 150 -14.57 10.66 -10.85
CA ALA A 150 -14.21 12.07 -10.84
C ALA A 150 -13.93 12.62 -12.24
N GLU A 151 -13.27 11.85 -13.09
CA GLU A 151 -12.86 12.28 -14.43
C GLU A 151 -14.04 12.34 -15.39
N ALA A 152 -14.90 11.30 -15.38
CA ALA A 152 -16.15 11.25 -16.14
C ALA A 152 -17.09 12.43 -15.89
N LEU A 153 -16.97 13.17 -14.77
CA LEU A 153 -17.74 14.39 -14.55
C LEU A 153 -17.34 15.53 -15.51
N PHE A 154 -16.11 15.50 -16.02
CA PHE A 154 -15.51 16.58 -16.81
C PHE A 154 -15.17 16.15 -18.22
N GLU A 155 -14.63 14.94 -18.39
CA GLU A 155 -14.06 14.41 -19.64
C GLU A 155 -14.62 13.00 -19.93
N PRO A 156 -14.74 12.58 -21.21
CA PRO A 156 -15.20 11.24 -21.55
C PRO A 156 -14.23 10.16 -21.07
N VAL A 157 -14.76 8.99 -20.70
CA VAL A 157 -13.94 7.85 -20.26
C VAL A 157 -12.94 7.45 -21.36
N SER A 158 -11.68 7.29 -21.00
CA SER A 158 -10.58 6.92 -21.89
C SER A 158 -10.35 5.41 -21.91
N TYR A 159 -10.48 4.80 -23.09
CA TYR A 159 -10.10 3.39 -23.27
C TYR A 159 -8.62 3.14 -22.98
N GLN A 160 -7.79 4.13 -23.28
CA GLN A 160 -6.35 4.01 -23.11
C GLN A 160 -5.99 3.99 -21.63
N ASP A 161 -6.56 4.90 -20.84
CA ASP A 161 -6.17 5.07 -19.45
C ASP A 161 -6.70 3.92 -18.57
N LEU A 162 -7.84 3.31 -18.93
CA LEU A 162 -8.31 2.06 -18.31
C LEU A 162 -7.32 0.88 -18.45
N VAL A 163 -6.43 0.91 -19.45
CA VAL A 163 -5.46 -0.15 -19.73
C VAL A 163 -4.06 0.26 -19.30
N ILE A 164 -3.60 1.42 -19.74
CA ILE A 164 -2.21 1.89 -19.54
C ILE A 164 -1.96 2.25 -18.08
N THR A 165 -2.89 2.95 -17.43
CA THR A 165 -2.75 3.36 -16.02
C THR A 165 -2.42 2.18 -15.10
N PRO A 166 -3.24 1.11 -15.03
CA PRO A 166 -2.93 -0.01 -14.14
C PRO A 166 -1.75 -0.86 -14.61
N LEU A 167 -1.56 -1.07 -15.93
CA LEU A 167 -0.48 -1.94 -16.41
C LEU A 167 0.90 -1.29 -16.29
N ALA A 168 1.05 -0.07 -16.77
CA ALA A 168 2.31 0.67 -16.64
C ALA A 168 2.56 1.04 -15.18
N GLY A 169 1.50 1.38 -14.43
CA GLY A 169 1.58 1.61 -12.99
C GLY A 169 1.99 0.37 -12.20
N TRP A 170 1.51 -0.82 -12.56
CA TRP A 170 1.99 -2.07 -11.97
C TRP A 170 3.49 -2.28 -12.21
N LEU A 171 3.97 -2.07 -13.44
CA LEU A 171 5.40 -2.21 -13.73
C LEU A 171 6.24 -1.23 -12.92
N LEU A 172 5.84 0.04 -12.87
CA LEU A 172 6.52 1.06 -12.08
C LEU A 172 6.45 0.77 -10.57
N GLY A 173 5.27 0.36 -10.09
CA GLY A 173 5.02 -0.03 -8.70
C GLY A 173 5.90 -1.20 -8.27
N GLU A 174 5.87 -2.29 -9.02
CA GLU A 174 6.58 -3.53 -8.66
C GLU A 174 8.10 -3.42 -8.81
N TYR A 175 8.58 -2.81 -9.89
CA TYR A 175 10.00 -2.86 -10.23
C TYR A 175 10.78 -1.61 -9.83
N VAL A 176 10.10 -0.54 -9.41
CA VAL A 176 10.76 0.70 -8.95
C VAL A 176 10.32 1.04 -7.54
N PHE A 177 9.02 1.21 -7.28
CA PHE A 177 8.55 1.70 -5.98
C PHE A 177 8.72 0.66 -4.88
N SER A 178 8.32 -0.59 -5.11
CA SER A 178 8.48 -1.67 -4.14
C SER A 178 9.94 -1.86 -3.71
N PRO A 179 10.93 -1.98 -4.61
CA PRO A 179 12.34 -2.08 -4.24
C PRO A 179 12.85 -0.87 -3.44
N ILE A 180 12.46 0.36 -3.84
CA ILE A 180 12.82 1.57 -3.09
C ILE A 180 12.27 1.46 -1.66
N ARG A 181 10.99 1.15 -1.50
CA ARG A 181 10.33 1.05 -0.17
C ARG A 181 10.93 -0.06 0.67
N GLU A 182 11.18 -1.23 0.08
CA GLU A 182 11.82 -2.37 0.76
C GLU A 182 13.23 -2.00 1.24
N SER A 183 14.01 -1.32 0.41
CA SER A 183 15.36 -0.87 0.79
C SER A 183 15.33 0.12 1.95
N ILE A 184 14.36 1.04 1.98
CA ILE A 184 14.17 2.01 3.06
C ILE A 184 13.74 1.30 4.35
N LYS A 185 12.76 0.40 4.26
CA LYS A 185 12.23 -0.36 5.41
C LYS A 185 13.26 -1.32 6.02
N ALA A 186 14.24 -1.76 5.25
CA ALA A 186 15.32 -2.61 5.73
C ALA A 186 16.44 -1.85 6.46
N LYS A 187 16.48 -0.52 6.40
CA LYS A 187 17.52 0.27 7.08
C LYS A 187 17.41 0.13 8.60
N PRO A 188 18.53 -0.15 9.30
CA PRO A 188 18.54 -0.14 10.76
C PRO A 188 18.52 1.32 11.27
N GLY A 189 17.73 1.58 12.31
CA GLY A 189 17.66 2.88 12.97
C GLY A 189 16.55 3.79 12.46
N GLU A 190 16.65 5.10 12.76
CA GLU A 190 15.64 6.07 12.35
C GLU A 190 15.78 6.43 10.86
N LEU A 191 14.64 6.56 10.18
CA LEU A 191 14.60 6.97 8.77
C LEU A 191 14.99 8.44 8.62
N ASP A 192 15.84 8.72 7.63
CA ASP A 192 16.23 10.08 7.29
C ASP A 192 15.07 10.84 6.61
N ALA A 193 15.30 12.14 6.32
CA ALA A 193 14.28 12.97 5.68
C ALA A 193 13.94 12.51 4.25
N MET A 194 14.92 12.02 3.50
CA MET A 194 14.73 11.57 2.11
C MET A 194 13.99 10.24 2.05
N ASP A 195 14.24 9.34 3.01
CA ASP A 195 13.52 8.10 3.19
C ASP A 195 12.03 8.36 3.43
N LYS A 196 11.71 9.28 4.34
CA LYS A 196 10.33 9.68 4.62
C LYS A 196 9.66 10.28 3.38
N VAL A 197 10.37 11.16 2.65
CA VAL A 197 9.86 11.74 1.40
C VAL A 197 9.62 10.66 0.35
N ALA A 198 10.55 9.72 0.17
CA ALA A 198 10.41 8.63 -0.79
C ALA A 198 9.23 7.71 -0.43
N LEU A 199 9.02 7.41 0.86
CA LEU A 199 7.86 6.65 1.32
C LEU A 199 6.54 7.36 1.04
N VAL A 200 6.49 8.69 1.16
CA VAL A 200 5.30 9.49 0.80
C VAL A 200 5.11 9.54 -0.71
N LEU A 201 6.17 9.77 -1.49
CA LEU A 201 6.06 9.86 -2.96
C LEU A 201 5.69 8.54 -3.63
N THR A 202 6.09 7.41 -3.04
CA THR A 202 5.75 6.08 -3.56
C THR A 202 4.40 5.56 -3.04
N ASP A 203 3.84 6.17 -1.99
CA ASP A 203 2.51 5.86 -1.46
C ASP A 203 1.82 7.12 -0.90
N PRO A 204 1.46 8.08 -1.78
CA PRO A 204 0.83 9.33 -1.33
C PRO A 204 -0.54 9.08 -0.71
N LEU A 205 -1.27 8.04 -1.16
CA LEU A 205 -2.54 7.63 -0.57
C LEU A 205 -2.34 7.13 0.86
N GLY A 206 -1.38 6.24 1.11
CA GLY A 206 -1.08 5.77 2.46
C GLY A 206 -0.70 6.89 3.41
N ALA A 207 0.08 7.86 2.95
CA ALA A 207 0.42 9.05 3.74
C ALA A 207 -0.82 9.89 4.09
N LEU A 208 -1.69 10.15 3.10
CA LEU A 208 -2.92 10.92 3.30
C LEU A 208 -3.96 10.18 4.17
N ASN A 209 -4.08 8.87 3.99
CA ASN A 209 -4.93 7.99 4.80
C ASN A 209 -4.48 8.02 6.26
N GLY A 210 -3.18 7.94 6.52
CA GLY A 210 -2.64 8.04 7.87
C GLY A 210 -2.89 9.40 8.53
N LEU A 211 -2.92 10.50 7.77
CA LEU A 211 -3.33 11.81 8.30
C LEU A 211 -4.83 11.84 8.61
N THR A 212 -5.64 11.26 7.74
CA THR A 212 -7.10 11.18 7.88
C THR A 212 -7.48 10.34 9.11
N ASP A 213 -6.86 9.18 9.28
CA ASP A 213 -7.04 8.33 10.46
C ASP A 213 -6.74 9.09 11.76
N ARG A 214 -5.69 9.94 11.79
CA ARG A 214 -5.37 10.78 12.96
C ARG A 214 -6.42 11.86 13.23
N ILE A 215 -6.99 12.46 12.20
CA ILE A 215 -8.05 13.47 12.33
C ILE A 215 -9.33 12.84 12.89
N PHE A 216 -9.67 11.64 12.42
CA PHE A 216 -10.90 10.95 12.82
C PHE A 216 -10.74 9.97 14.00
N GLY A 217 -9.53 9.85 14.56
CA GLY A 217 -9.28 9.05 15.76
C GLY A 217 -9.39 7.54 15.55
N VAL A 218 -9.07 7.03 14.36
CA VAL A 218 -9.10 5.58 14.07
C VAL A 218 -7.88 4.92 14.73
N GLU A 219 -8.09 4.21 15.86
CA GLU A 219 -7.02 3.53 16.60
C GLU A 219 -6.51 2.30 15.84
N THR A 220 -5.21 2.29 15.52
CA THR A 220 -4.54 1.16 14.86
C THR A 220 -4.21 0.07 15.89
N GLN A 221 -4.69 -1.15 15.70
CA GLN A 221 -4.37 -2.28 16.59
C GLN A 221 -3.04 -2.93 16.17
N ILE A 222 -2.03 -2.79 17.02
CA ILE A 222 -0.73 -3.45 16.86
C ILE A 222 -0.80 -4.81 17.56
N SER A 223 -0.63 -5.89 16.80
CA SER A 223 -0.49 -7.25 17.34
C SER A 223 0.93 -7.76 17.14
N LEU A 224 1.52 -8.30 18.21
CA LEU A 224 2.85 -8.90 18.21
C LEU A 224 2.69 -10.43 18.19
N ALA A 225 3.13 -11.08 17.11
CA ALA A 225 3.15 -12.54 17.01
C ALA A 225 4.61 -13.06 17.05
N PRO A 226 4.93 -14.09 17.83
CA PRO A 226 6.26 -14.69 17.83
C PRO A 226 6.50 -15.49 16.54
N ILE A 227 7.61 -15.23 15.86
CA ILE A 227 8.12 -16.05 14.76
C ILE A 227 8.71 -17.31 15.39
N ARG A 228 8.02 -18.44 15.25
CA ARG A 228 8.57 -19.74 15.65
C ARG A 228 9.61 -20.20 14.63
N PRO A 229 10.72 -20.83 15.08
CA PRO A 229 11.71 -21.38 14.18
C PRO A 229 11.08 -22.46 13.30
N ILE A 230 11.39 -22.42 12.00
CA ILE A 230 11.06 -23.51 11.07
C ILE A 230 11.95 -24.70 11.46
N GLY A 231 11.44 -25.55 12.36
CA GLY A 231 12.00 -26.88 12.58
C GLY A 231 11.77 -27.76 11.35
N PRO A 232 12.60 -28.79 11.12
CA PRO A 232 12.33 -29.77 10.08
C PRO A 232 10.92 -30.34 10.29
N SER A 233 10.16 -30.49 9.21
CA SER A 233 8.84 -31.12 9.23
C SER A 233 8.91 -32.48 9.92
N ALA A 234 7.85 -32.92 10.60
CA ALA A 234 7.79 -34.20 11.32
C ALA A 234 8.43 -35.40 10.57
N PRO A 235 8.25 -35.58 9.24
CA PRO A 235 8.97 -36.63 8.50
C PRO A 235 10.49 -36.42 8.41
N ALA A 236 10.97 -35.18 8.30
CA ALA A 236 12.40 -34.85 8.28
C ALA A 236 13.06 -34.98 9.66
N ALA A 237 12.33 -34.69 10.74
CA ALA A 237 12.78 -34.94 12.12
C ALA A 237 12.87 -36.46 12.41
N ALA A 238 11.91 -37.24 11.92
CA ALA A 238 11.94 -38.70 12.02
C ALA A 238 13.07 -39.32 11.20
N ALA A 239 13.37 -38.79 10.01
CA ALA A 239 14.50 -39.22 9.18
C ALA A 239 15.86 -38.93 9.84
N ALA A 240 16.03 -37.73 10.42
CA ALA A 240 17.26 -37.37 11.15
C ALA A 240 17.47 -38.22 12.42
N LEU A 241 16.39 -38.59 13.11
CA LEU A 241 16.43 -39.51 14.26
C LEU A 241 16.69 -40.97 13.86
N ALA A 242 16.35 -41.36 12.63
CA ALA A 242 16.65 -42.69 12.08
C ALA A 242 18.12 -42.80 11.63
N GLU A 243 18.70 -41.75 11.05
CA GLU A 243 20.12 -41.70 10.66
C GLU A 243 21.08 -41.74 11.86
N GLY A 244 20.64 -41.30 13.05
CA GLY A 244 21.45 -41.32 14.27
C GLY A 244 21.61 -42.70 14.94
N ARG A 245 20.92 -43.76 14.48
CA ARG A 245 20.96 -45.09 15.12
C ARG A 245 21.92 -46.09 14.48
N GLY A 246 22.80 -45.65 13.56
CA GLY A 246 23.66 -46.56 12.83
C GLY A 246 24.97 -45.95 12.34
N SER A 247 25.82 -45.42 13.21
CA SER A 247 27.29 -45.39 13.01
C SER A 247 28.00 -44.71 14.18
N TRP A 248 29.13 -45.30 14.58
CA TRP A 248 30.13 -44.70 15.47
C TRP A 248 30.84 -43.52 14.76
N PRO A 249 31.30 -42.45 15.46
CA PRO A 249 31.50 -41.14 14.85
C PRO A 249 32.94 -40.88 14.37
N GLY A 250 33.07 -40.26 13.19
CA GLY A 250 34.26 -39.53 12.75
C GLY A 250 34.15 -38.03 13.03
N PRO A 251 35.27 -37.27 13.07
CA PRO A 251 35.27 -35.91 13.57
C PRO A 251 34.92 -34.90 12.46
N HIS A 252 33.64 -34.80 12.10
CA HIS A 252 33.14 -33.63 11.38
C HIS A 252 31.91 -33.09 12.09
N ARG A 253 32.17 -32.10 12.94
CA ARG A 253 31.19 -31.31 13.68
C ARG A 253 30.45 -30.41 12.68
N THR A 254 29.29 -30.83 12.20
CA THR A 254 28.35 -29.92 11.51
C THR A 254 27.67 -29.07 12.59
N SER A 255 27.80 -27.75 12.47
CA SER A 255 27.20 -26.78 13.39
C SER A 255 25.66 -26.89 13.36
N PRO A 256 24.95 -26.81 14.50
CA PRO A 256 23.50 -26.69 14.49
C PRO A 256 23.12 -25.38 13.78
N ARG A 257 22.28 -25.47 12.73
CA ARG A 257 21.73 -24.30 12.03
C ARG A 257 21.01 -23.43 13.06
N ALA A 258 21.33 -22.13 13.05
CA ALA A 258 20.84 -21.14 14.00
C ALA A 258 19.31 -21.14 14.05
N VAL A 259 18.77 -21.38 15.24
CA VAL A 259 17.35 -21.20 15.57
C VAL A 259 17.12 -19.68 15.64
N SER A 260 16.56 -19.10 14.57
CA SER A 260 16.20 -17.68 14.57
C SER A 260 14.85 -17.49 15.27
N TRP A 261 14.88 -16.86 16.43
CA TRP A 261 13.68 -16.30 17.08
C TRP A 261 13.46 -14.90 16.53
N GLY A 262 12.22 -14.54 16.21
CA GLY A 262 11.89 -13.19 15.77
C GLY A 262 10.51 -12.78 16.29
N LEU A 263 10.26 -11.47 16.37
CA LEU A 263 8.94 -10.92 16.63
C LEU A 263 8.40 -10.38 15.31
N GLN A 264 7.20 -10.80 14.92
CA GLN A 264 6.50 -10.24 13.78
C GLN A 264 5.57 -9.13 14.29
N LEU A 265 5.86 -7.89 13.86
CA LEU A 265 4.96 -6.77 14.05
C LEU A 265 3.83 -6.87 13.02
N GLN A 266 2.60 -7.11 13.46
CA GLN A 266 1.42 -6.97 12.63
C GLN A 266 0.70 -5.67 12.98
N VAL A 267 0.70 -4.73 12.04
CA VAL A 267 -0.10 -3.51 12.12
C VAL A 267 -1.42 -3.81 11.41
N ARG A 268 -2.50 -3.92 12.18
CA ARG A 268 -3.87 -4.05 11.65
C ARG A 268 -4.59 -2.72 11.84
N TRP A 269 -5.37 -2.34 10.85
CA TRP A 269 -5.96 -1.03 10.75
C TRP A 269 -7.45 -1.16 10.52
#